data_AF-A0A930X541-F1
#
_entry.id   AF-A0A930X541-F1
#
_cell.length_a   1.000
_cell.length_b   1.000
_cell.length_c   1.000
_cell.angle_alpha   90.00
_cell.angle_beta   90.00
_cell.angle_gamma   90.00
#
_symmetry.space_group_name_H-M   'P 1'
#
loop_
_entity.id
_entity.type
_entity.pdbx_description
1 polymer ?
#
loop_
_entity_poly.entity_id
_entity_poly.type
_entity_poly.pdbx_seq_one_letter_code
_entity_poly.pdbx_strand_id
1 'polypeptide(L)'
;MRLVLDNGIEWEIISVSNTRIKARLNTAYLTDLYLTGPHKLVLETPQTTLQHQIRVGTPELVFFLQPQILSVTVIRDEAQVPIYLEVQGHNLMLNPHFAQAKVNGEIVAILASSLLNGTQTLQVALPEDSAPFSQPGQHSLTYQTPMGMHVMYFES
;
A
#
# COMPACT_ATOMS: atom_id res chain seq x y z
N MET A 1 -23.60 -13.49 -9.62
CA MET A 1 -22.74 -14.47 -8.91
C MET A 1 -21.55 -13.71 -8.38
N ARG A 2 -21.18 -13.93 -7.13
CA ARG A 2 -20.07 -13.22 -6.48
C ARG A 2 -19.17 -14.21 -5.77
N LEU A 3 -17.87 -13.96 -5.80
CA LEU A 3 -16.88 -14.76 -5.09
C LEU A 3 -16.17 -13.84 -4.09
N VAL A 4 -16.22 -14.20 -2.81
CA VAL A 4 -15.78 -13.34 -1.71
C VAL A 4 -14.85 -14.11 -0.78
N LEU A 5 -13.75 -13.49 -0.38
CA LEU A 5 -12.86 -13.97 0.68
C LEU A 5 -13.21 -13.27 2.01
N ASP A 6 -13.31 -14.05 3.08
CA ASP A 6 -13.60 -13.61 4.46
C ASP A 6 -14.82 -12.68 4.59
N ASN A 7 -15.77 -12.81 3.67
CA ASN A 7 -16.96 -11.96 3.53
C ASN A 7 -16.69 -10.46 3.25
N GLY A 8 -15.47 -10.07 2.90
CA GLY A 8 -15.13 -8.66 2.71
C GLY A 8 -14.39 -8.32 1.42
N ILE A 9 -13.74 -9.31 0.80
CA ILE A 9 -12.84 -9.08 -0.33
C ILE A 9 -13.40 -9.78 -1.56
N GLU A 10 -13.93 -9.00 -2.48
CA GLU A 10 -14.53 -9.50 -3.71
C GLU A 10 -13.45 -9.86 -4.76
N TRP A 11 -13.64 -11.01 -5.41
CA TRP A 11 -12.77 -11.50 -6.47
C TRP A 11 -13.39 -11.19 -7.82
N GLU A 12 -12.54 -10.84 -8.79
CA GLU A 12 -12.93 -10.66 -10.18
C GLU A 12 -13.17 -12.03 -10.82
N ILE A 13 -14.39 -12.30 -11.28
CA ILE A 13 -14.70 -13.53 -12.01
C ILE A 13 -14.23 -13.35 -13.47
N ILE A 14 -13.25 -14.17 -13.88
CA ILE A 14 -12.69 -14.15 -15.24
C ILE A 14 -13.54 -15.00 -16.18
N SER A 15 -13.91 -16.21 -15.74
CA SER A 15 -14.74 -17.10 -16.56
C SER A 15 -15.48 -18.13 -15.73
N VAL A 16 -16.59 -18.62 -16.29
CA VAL A 16 -17.47 -19.61 -15.66
C VAL A 16 -17.80 -20.68 -16.70
N SER A 17 -17.66 -21.94 -16.32
CA SER A 17 -18.15 -23.09 -17.07
C SER A 17 -19.00 -23.98 -16.16
N ASN A 18 -19.58 -25.03 -16.73
CA ASN A 18 -20.41 -25.99 -15.99
C ASN A 18 -19.63 -26.71 -14.86
N THR A 19 -18.29 -26.71 -14.90
CA THR A 19 -17.45 -27.46 -13.95
C THR A 19 -16.37 -26.61 -13.29
N ARG A 20 -16.19 -25.34 -13.69
CA ARG A 20 -15.08 -24.51 -13.23
C ARG A 20 -15.45 -23.04 -13.18
N ILE A 21 -15.07 -22.40 -12.08
CA ILE A 21 -15.03 -20.94 -11.97
C ILE A 21 -13.56 -20.53 -11.95
N LYS A 22 -13.18 -19.60 -12.84
CA LYS A 22 -11.88 -18.94 -12.83
C LYS A 22 -12.09 -17.52 -12.32
N ALA A 23 -11.37 -17.17 -11.26
CA ALA A 23 -11.42 -15.84 -10.66
C ALA A 23 -10.00 -15.35 -10.36
N ARG A 24 -9.88 -14.04 -10.13
CA ARG A 24 -8.64 -13.35 -9.77
C ARG A 24 -8.90 -12.49 -8.54
N LEU A 25 -8.00 -12.59 -7.57
CA LEU A 25 -7.92 -11.64 -6.48
C LEU A 25 -6.95 -10.53 -6.86
N ASN A 26 -7.40 -9.27 -6.77
CA ASN A 26 -6.49 -8.14 -6.85
C ASN A 26 -5.85 -7.91 -5.47
N THR A 27 -4.58 -8.31 -5.33
CA THR A 27 -3.84 -8.21 -4.07
C THR A 27 -3.19 -6.85 -3.87
N ALA A 28 -3.28 -5.92 -4.83
CA ALA A 28 -2.62 -4.61 -4.73
C ALA A 28 -3.04 -3.78 -3.51
N TYR A 29 -4.21 -4.07 -2.93
CA TYR A 29 -4.75 -3.39 -1.75
C TYR A 29 -4.71 -4.25 -0.46
N LEU A 30 -4.14 -5.46 -0.54
CA LEU A 30 -4.05 -6.40 0.57
C LEU A 30 -2.59 -6.54 0.98
N THR A 31 -2.33 -6.60 2.29
CA THR A 31 -0.99 -6.94 2.77
C THR A 31 -0.73 -8.43 2.54
N ASP A 32 0.47 -8.79 2.10
CA ASP A 32 0.83 -10.19 1.82
C ASP A 32 0.58 -11.10 3.03
N LEU A 33 0.80 -10.59 4.25
CA LEU A 33 0.52 -11.30 5.51
C LEU A 33 -0.96 -11.55 5.75
N TYR A 34 -1.84 -10.64 5.32
CA TYR A 34 -3.29 -10.81 5.46
C TYR A 34 -3.77 -12.05 4.71
N LEU A 35 -3.12 -12.41 3.60
CA LEU A 35 -3.49 -13.56 2.79
C LEU A 35 -2.83 -14.85 3.27
N THR A 36 -2.01 -14.85 4.32
CA THR A 36 -1.38 -16.10 4.77
C THR A 36 -2.21 -16.80 5.83
N GLY A 37 -2.54 -18.07 5.60
CA GLY A 37 -3.26 -18.88 6.57
C GLY A 37 -4.67 -19.28 6.13
N PRO A 38 -5.56 -19.60 7.10
CA PRO A 38 -6.91 -20.06 6.81
C PRO A 38 -7.84 -18.89 6.47
N HIS A 39 -8.57 -19.03 5.37
CA HIS A 39 -9.55 -18.07 4.89
C HIS A 39 -10.84 -18.76 4.49
N LYS A 40 -11.96 -18.03 4.60
CA LYS A 40 -13.26 -18.51 4.14
C LYS A 40 -13.55 -17.96 2.76
N LEU A 41 -13.66 -18.85 1.77
CA LEU A 41 -14.14 -18.52 0.44
C LEU A 41 -15.65 -18.73 0.36
N VAL A 42 -16.37 -17.72 -0.08
CA VAL A 42 -17.83 -17.71 -0.21
C VAL A 42 -18.21 -17.47 -1.66
N LEU A 43 -19.00 -18.37 -2.24
CA LEU A 43 -19.61 -18.21 -3.55
C LEU A 43 -21.11 -17.93 -3.35
N GLU A 44 -21.53 -16.73 -3.74
CA GLU A 44 -22.92 -16.30 -3.72
C GLU A 44 -23.52 -16.44 -5.13
N THR A 45 -24.55 -17.28 -5.27
CA THR A 45 -25.39 -17.37 -6.47
C THR A 45 -26.82 -16.96 -6.13
N PRO A 46 -27.68 -16.66 -7.13
CA PRO A 46 -29.06 -16.32 -6.86
C PRO A 46 -29.85 -17.40 -6.09
N GLN A 47 -29.42 -18.66 -6.20
CA GLN A 47 -30.12 -19.80 -5.60
C GLN A 47 -29.45 -20.36 -4.34
N THR A 48 -28.16 -20.12 -4.13
CA THR A 48 -27.43 -20.72 -3.00
C THR A 48 -26.20 -19.92 -2.59
N THR A 49 -25.75 -20.17 -1.36
CA THR A 49 -24.46 -19.71 -0.86
C THR A 49 -23.61 -20.91 -0.50
N LEU A 50 -22.45 -21.04 -1.13
CA LEU A 50 -21.49 -22.10 -0.85
C LEU A 50 -20.30 -21.51 -0.11
N GLN A 51 -19.84 -22.20 0.94
CA GLN A 51 -18.72 -21.77 1.76
C GLN A 51 -17.66 -22.87 1.81
N HIS A 52 -16.40 -22.48 1.70
CA HIS A 52 -15.28 -23.40 1.83
C HIS A 52 -14.13 -22.75 2.59
N GLN A 53 -13.42 -23.55 3.38
CA GLN A 53 -12.19 -23.11 4.02
C GLN A 53 -11.04 -23.36 3.04
N ILE A 54 -10.33 -22.30 2.67
CA ILE A 54 -9.11 -22.39 1.87
C ILE A 54 -7.94 -22.03 2.77
N ARG A 55 -6.80 -22.67 2.52
CA ARG A 55 -5.53 -22.23 3.11
C ARG A 55 -4.71 -21.61 2.00
N VAL A 56 -4.43 -20.32 2.14
CA VAL A 56 -3.52 -19.65 1.23
C VAL A 56 -2.11 -19.84 1.81
N GLY A 57 -1.26 -20.47 1.00
CA GLY A 57 0.14 -20.71 1.38
C GLY A 57 0.90 -19.40 1.49
N THR A 58 2.02 -19.44 2.21
CA THR A 58 3.00 -18.34 2.16
C THR A 58 3.34 -18.08 0.69
N PRO A 59 3.29 -16.83 0.20
CA PRO A 59 3.73 -16.53 -1.14
C PRO A 59 5.16 -17.04 -1.35
N GLU A 60 5.51 -17.41 -2.59
CA GLU A 60 6.91 -17.64 -2.91
C GLU A 60 7.72 -16.41 -2.47
N LEU A 61 8.87 -16.65 -1.82
CA LEU A 61 9.75 -15.58 -1.36
C LEU A 61 10.22 -14.76 -2.57
N VAL A 62 9.48 -13.70 -2.87
CA VAL A 62 10.00 -12.63 -3.71
C VAL A 62 11.04 -11.91 -2.87
N PHE A 63 12.31 -12.02 -3.26
CA PHE A 63 13.38 -11.30 -2.58
C PHE A 63 13.09 -9.80 -2.65
N PHE A 64 13.24 -9.12 -1.51
CA PHE A 64 13.08 -7.66 -1.31
C PHE A 64 11.64 -7.11 -1.30
N LEU A 65 10.82 -7.53 -0.33
CA LEU A 65 9.52 -6.87 -0.01
C LEU A 65 9.68 -5.64 0.91
N GLN A 66 10.90 -5.34 1.34
CA GLN A 66 11.16 -4.12 2.10
C GLN A 66 10.80 -2.90 1.24
N PRO A 67 10.19 -1.86 1.83
CA PRO A 67 9.99 -0.62 1.11
C PRO A 67 11.34 -0.07 0.65
N GLN A 68 11.37 0.56 -0.52
CA GLN A 68 12.53 1.31 -1.00
C GLN A 68 12.07 2.67 -1.47
N ILE A 69 12.59 3.71 -0.83
CA ILE A 69 12.35 5.10 -1.23
C ILE A 69 13.41 5.43 -2.27
N LEU A 70 12.99 5.82 -3.48
CA LEU A 70 13.86 6.22 -4.59
C LEU A 70 14.10 7.72 -4.62
N SER A 71 13.06 8.50 -4.29
CA SER A 71 13.15 9.96 -4.22
C SER A 71 12.13 10.53 -3.25
N VAL A 72 12.47 11.69 -2.71
CA VAL A 72 11.60 12.55 -1.92
C VAL A 72 11.72 13.96 -2.47
N THR A 73 10.59 14.56 -2.83
CA THR A 73 10.50 15.93 -3.34
C THR A 73 9.59 16.75 -2.45
N VAL A 74 10.04 17.92 -2.02
CA VAL A 74 9.19 18.87 -1.30
C VAL A 74 8.28 19.58 -2.30
N ILE A 75 6.97 19.35 -2.19
CA ILE A 75 5.98 20.03 -3.02
C ILE A 75 5.59 21.35 -2.37
N ARG A 76 5.64 22.42 -3.17
CA ARG A 76 5.37 23.80 -2.74
C ARG A 76 4.18 24.37 -3.49
N ASP A 77 3.49 25.33 -2.89
CA ASP A 77 2.45 26.11 -3.55
C ASP A 77 3.04 27.22 -4.45
N GLU A 78 2.15 28.03 -5.06
CA GLU A 78 2.55 29.17 -5.90
C GLU A 78 3.38 30.23 -5.14
N ALA A 79 3.19 30.31 -3.81
CA ALA A 79 3.93 31.21 -2.92
C ALA A 79 5.23 30.60 -2.37
N GLN A 80 5.66 29.44 -2.89
CA GLN A 80 6.83 28.67 -2.45
C GLN A 80 6.74 28.09 -1.03
N VAL A 81 5.53 28.04 -0.45
CA VAL A 81 5.29 27.45 0.86
C VAL A 81 5.20 25.93 0.72
N PRO A 82 5.94 25.16 1.53
CA PRO A 82 5.92 23.70 1.46
C PRO A 82 4.56 23.15 1.95
N ILE A 83 3.98 22.23 1.18
CA ILE A 83 2.64 21.66 1.42
C ILE A 83 2.75 20.20 1.90
N TYR A 84 3.48 19.37 1.17
CA TYR A 84 3.66 17.94 1.44
C TYR A 84 4.93 17.41 0.78
N LEU A 85 5.33 16.19 1.12
CA LEU A 85 6.40 15.46 0.47
C LEU A 85 5.80 14.49 -0.56
N GLU A 86 6.28 14.56 -1.80
CA GLU A 86 6.04 13.52 -2.80
C GLU A 86 7.15 12.48 -2.71
N VAL A 87 6.77 11.23 -2.51
CA VAL A 87 7.69 10.11 -2.29
C VAL A 87 7.48 9.08 -3.38
N GLN A 88 8.54 8.73 -4.11
CA GLN A 88 8.49 7.66 -5.11
C GLN A 88 9.31 6.46 -4.65
N GLY A 89 8.84 5.25 -4.95
CA GLY A 89 9.49 4.05 -4.44
C GLY A 89 8.99 2.73 -4.98
N HIS A 90 9.51 1.67 -4.36
CA HIS A 90 9.07 0.29 -4.54
C HIS A 90 8.55 -0.26 -3.21
N ASN A 91 7.61 -1.20 -3.30
CA ASN A 91 6.94 -1.84 -2.16
C ASN A 91 6.36 -0.84 -1.14
N LEU A 92 5.96 0.35 -1.62
CA LEU A 92 5.18 1.32 -0.87
C LEU A 92 3.73 0.81 -0.78
N MET A 93 3.15 0.86 0.42
CA MET A 93 1.80 0.37 0.63
C MET A 93 0.79 1.35 0.05
N LEU A 94 -0.11 0.85 -0.80
CA LEU A 94 -1.25 1.61 -1.34
C LEU A 94 -2.35 1.84 -0.31
N ASN A 95 -2.29 1.18 0.84
CA ASN A 95 -3.19 1.43 1.95
C ASN A 95 -2.38 2.01 3.12
N PRO A 96 -2.61 3.28 3.50
CA PRO A 96 -1.81 3.95 4.52
C PRO A 96 -1.97 3.34 5.91
N HIS A 97 -3.03 2.58 6.20
CA HIS A 97 -3.20 1.89 7.49
C HIS A 97 -2.18 0.79 7.74
N PHE A 98 -1.49 0.33 6.69
CA PHE A 98 -0.45 -0.69 6.78
C PHE A 98 0.97 -0.11 6.67
N ALA A 99 1.12 1.20 6.82
CA ALA A 99 2.41 1.86 6.83
C ALA A 99 2.47 2.97 7.86
N GLN A 100 3.68 3.33 8.26
CA GLN A 100 3.96 4.50 9.07
C GLN A 100 5.04 5.32 8.37
N ALA A 101 4.79 6.62 8.22
CA ALA A 101 5.77 7.58 7.76
C ALA A 101 6.24 8.43 8.95
N LYS A 102 7.55 8.70 9.02
CA LYS A 102 8.12 9.67 9.95
C LYS A 102 9.02 10.64 9.22
N VAL A 103 8.84 11.93 9.49
CA VAL A 103 9.68 12.99 8.95
C VAL A 103 10.46 13.59 10.12
N ASN A 104 11.79 13.55 10.05
CA ASN A 104 12.67 13.96 11.16
C ASN A 104 12.32 13.31 12.51
N GLY A 105 11.84 12.06 12.47
CA GLY A 105 11.46 11.28 13.65
C GLY A 105 10.01 11.49 14.13
N GLU A 106 9.30 12.50 13.62
CA GLU A 106 7.90 12.76 13.94
C GLU A 106 6.96 11.95 13.05
N ILE A 107 5.94 11.31 13.62
CA ILE A 107 4.94 10.55 12.86
C ILE A 107 4.05 11.53 12.10
N VAL A 108 3.96 11.35 10.79
CA VAL A 108 3.15 12.19 9.90
C VAL A 108 2.13 11.35 9.14
N ALA A 109 1.06 12.00 8.68
CA ALA A 109 0.02 11.34 7.90
C ALA A 109 0.50 11.01 6.47
N ILE A 110 0.06 9.86 5.96
CA ILE A 110 0.11 9.56 4.52
C ILE A 110 -1.22 10.05 3.93
N LEU A 111 -1.15 11.10 3.11
CA LEU A 111 -2.31 11.81 2.57
C LEU A 111 -2.93 11.07 1.39
N ALA A 112 -2.09 10.53 0.51
CA ALA A 112 -2.51 9.81 -0.68
C ALA A 112 -1.45 8.79 -1.10
N SER A 113 -1.89 7.78 -1.84
CA SER A 113 -1.05 6.75 -2.44
C SER A 113 -1.58 6.37 -3.81
N SER A 114 -0.69 6.26 -4.79
CA SER A 114 -1.06 5.91 -6.16
C SER A 114 -0.02 4.99 -6.81
N LEU A 115 -0.44 4.31 -7.87
CA LEU A 115 0.40 3.50 -8.73
C LEU A 115 0.19 4.00 -10.17
N LEU A 116 1.18 4.68 -10.72
CA LEU A 116 1.10 5.29 -12.06
C LEU A 116 2.28 4.79 -12.89
N ASN A 117 1.99 4.15 -14.03
CA ASN A 117 2.99 3.57 -14.94
C ASN A 117 3.99 2.60 -14.26
N GLY A 118 3.57 1.91 -13.20
CA GLY A 118 4.43 0.99 -12.45
C GLY A 118 5.29 1.64 -11.36
N THR A 119 5.23 2.97 -11.22
CA THR A 119 5.88 3.70 -10.12
C THR A 119 4.85 3.93 -9.01
N GLN A 120 5.21 3.56 -7.78
CA GLN A 120 4.40 3.86 -6.61
C GLN A 120 4.76 5.25 -6.09
N THR A 121 3.73 6.06 -5.82
CA THR A 121 3.88 7.42 -5.31
C THR A 121 3.05 7.58 -4.05
N LEU A 122 3.62 8.24 -3.04
CA LEU A 122 2.93 8.65 -1.82
C LEU A 122 2.98 10.16 -1.68
N GLN A 123 1.90 10.74 -1.17
CA GLN A 123 1.91 12.09 -0.61
C GLN A 123 1.96 11.96 0.90
N VAL A 124 3.00 12.51 1.52
CA VAL A 124 3.24 12.44 2.96
C VAL A 124 3.17 13.85 3.53
N ALA A 125 2.42 14.03 4.62
CA ALA A 125 2.30 15.32 5.28
C ALA A 125 3.65 15.79 5.84
N LEU A 126 3.80 17.10 5.95
CA LEU A 126 4.89 17.70 6.72
C LEU A 126 4.57 17.65 8.22
N PRO A 127 5.59 17.67 9.10
CA PRO A 127 5.41 17.90 10.53
C PRO A 127 4.64 19.20 10.81
N GLU A 128 4.07 19.34 12.01
CA GLU A 128 3.38 20.58 12.42
C GLU A 128 4.30 21.81 12.30
N ASP A 129 5.59 21.64 12.63
CA ASP A 129 6.63 22.62 12.34
C ASP A 129 7.22 22.39 10.93
N SER A 130 6.58 23.00 9.93
CA SER A 130 7.03 22.93 8.53
C SER A 130 8.03 24.03 8.14
N ALA A 131 8.34 24.98 9.04
CA ALA A 131 9.24 26.10 8.75
C ALA A 131 10.65 25.66 8.27
N PRO A 132 11.26 24.59 8.81
CA PRO A 132 12.54 24.09 8.33
C PRO A 132 12.57 23.70 6.84
N PHE A 133 11.42 23.30 6.29
CA PHE A 133 11.30 22.92 4.87
C PHE A 133 11.24 24.13 3.92
N SER A 134 11.20 25.36 4.46
CA SER A 134 11.21 26.59 3.65
C SER A 134 12.62 27.06 3.28
N GLN A 135 13.65 26.47 3.87
CA GLN A 135 15.05 26.78 3.58
C GLN A 135 15.79 25.52 3.16
N PRO A 136 16.92 25.63 2.44
CA PRO A 136 17.78 24.49 2.15
C PRO A 136 18.26 23.85 3.45
N GLY A 137 17.96 22.57 3.63
CA GLY A 137 18.28 21.81 4.83
C GLY A 137 18.27 20.31 4.55
N GLN A 138 18.96 19.55 5.39
CA GLN A 138 18.92 18.09 5.32
C GLN A 138 17.80 17.56 6.21
N HIS A 139 16.96 16.70 5.65
CA HIS A 139 15.83 16.07 6.30
C HIS A 139 15.91 14.55 6.18
N SER A 140 15.12 13.85 6.98
CA SER A 140 15.00 12.39 6.93
C SER A 140 13.55 11.97 6.79
N LEU A 141 13.31 10.99 5.93
CA LEU A 141 12.04 10.28 5.81
C LEU A 141 12.27 8.81 6.18
N THR A 142 11.61 8.34 7.22
CA THR A 142 11.51 6.92 7.55
C THR A 142 10.15 6.41 7.09
N TYR A 143 10.14 5.34 6.30
CA TYR A 143 8.92 4.66 5.88
C TYR A 143 8.97 3.21 6.34
N GLN A 144 8.00 2.81 7.15
CA GLN A 144 7.92 1.51 7.79
C GLN A 144 6.65 0.78 7.38
N THR A 145 6.79 -0.50 7.05
CA THR A 145 5.70 -1.44 6.74
C THR A 145 5.90 -2.73 7.54
N PRO A 146 4.93 -3.66 7.55
CA PRO A 146 5.13 -4.99 8.11
C PRO A 146 6.31 -5.76 7.48
N MET A 147 6.73 -5.39 6.26
CA MET A 147 7.79 -6.06 5.51
C MET A 147 9.19 -5.48 5.79
N GLY A 148 9.27 -4.33 6.46
CA GLY A 148 10.53 -3.71 6.83
C GLY A 148 10.47 -2.20 6.89
N MET A 149 11.62 -1.56 6.82
CA MET A 149 11.78 -0.12 6.97
C MET A 149 12.84 0.40 6.02
N HIS A 150 12.61 1.59 5.48
CA HIS A 150 13.60 2.33 4.72
C HIS A 150 13.74 3.74 5.26
N VAL A 151 14.98 4.25 5.28
CA VAL A 151 15.30 5.62 5.68
C VAL A 151 15.99 6.28 4.50
N MET A 152 15.48 7.43 4.08
CA MET A 152 16.13 8.29 3.09
C MET A 152 16.42 9.65 3.70
N TYR A 153 17.61 10.16 3.43
CA TYR A 153 17.96 11.56 3.68
C TYR A 153 17.79 12.35 2.38
N PHE A 154 17.21 13.55 2.48
CA PHE A 154 16.91 14.40 1.33
C PHE A 154 17.13 15.87 1.68
N GLU A 155 17.24 16.71 0.64
CA GLU A 155 17.37 18.16 0.78
C GLU A 155 16.05 18.85 0.43
N SER A 156 15.72 19.94 1.13
CA SER A 156 14.53 20.78 0.92
C SER A 156 14.75 21.97 -0.01
#